data_AF-A0A7H0SM36-F1
#
_entry.id   AF-A0A7H0SM36-F1
#
_cell.length_a   1.000
_cell.length_b   1.000
_cell.length_c   1.000
_cell.angle_alpha   90.00
_cell.angle_beta   90.00
_cell.angle_gamma   90.00
#
_symmetry.space_group_name_H-M   'P 1'
#
loop_
_entity.id
_entity.type
_entity.pdbx_description
1 polymer ?
#
loop_
_entity_poly.entity_id
_entity_poly.type
_entity_poly.pdbx_seq_one_letter_code
_entity_poly.pdbx_strand_id
1 'polypeptide(L)'
;MIRVLIAEDQAAIRAAFSALISAQPDMTVVYAARNGLEAISHPADVAVLDIRMPIMDGIEAARKLQCPALMLTTFREESLILAALEAGAQGFLLKDSSPEMLLDAIRRIARGESYLDPTITATVLKHVHSSQTSVSTPGMTERESEILTLICQGLSNRRIADHLKIAETTVKTHIKNLLRKTDTSDRVNLVIWAARHDLI
;
A
#
# COMPACT_ATOMS: atom_id res chain seq x y z
N MET A 1 3.77 -21.20 3.11
CA MET A 1 4.97 -20.54 3.64
C MET A 1 5.31 -19.42 2.69
N ILE A 2 5.41 -18.20 3.19
CA ILE A 2 5.65 -16.98 2.40
C ILE A 2 7.14 -16.86 2.15
N ARG A 3 7.54 -16.84 0.88
CA ARG A 3 8.92 -16.67 0.42
C ARG A 3 9.24 -15.18 0.36
N VAL A 4 10.10 -14.72 1.24
CA VAL A 4 10.46 -13.31 1.37
C VAL A 4 11.86 -13.07 0.82
N LEU A 5 12.00 -12.10 -0.07
CA LEU A 5 13.29 -11.55 -0.45
C LEU A 5 13.54 -10.27 0.33
N ILE A 6 14.76 -10.06 0.81
CA ILE A 6 15.16 -8.81 1.48
C ILE A 6 16.24 -8.16 0.64
N ALA A 7 16.12 -6.86 0.36
CA ALA A 7 17.16 -6.05 -0.25
C ALA A 7 17.47 -4.86 0.65
N GLU A 8 18.70 -4.81 1.16
CA GLU A 8 19.17 -3.81 2.12
C GLU A 8 20.69 -3.74 1.96
N ASP A 9 21.29 -2.55 1.90
CA ASP A 9 22.74 -2.43 1.70
C ASP A 9 23.50 -2.62 3.02
N GLN A 10 22.92 -2.17 4.15
CA GLN A 10 23.53 -2.31 5.47
C GLN A 10 23.45 -3.74 6.01
N ALA A 11 24.60 -4.40 6.12
CA ALA A 11 24.68 -5.80 6.51
C ALA A 11 24.02 -6.13 7.86
N ALA A 12 24.14 -5.24 8.85
CA ALA A 12 23.54 -5.43 10.16
C ALA A 12 22.00 -5.41 10.12
N ILE A 13 21.42 -4.45 9.40
CA ILE A 13 19.95 -4.33 9.23
C ILE A 13 19.43 -5.53 8.44
N ARG A 14 20.10 -5.88 7.34
CA ARG A 14 19.74 -7.04 6.51
C ARG A 14 19.73 -8.33 7.31
N ALA A 15 20.73 -8.53 8.17
CA ALA A 15 20.79 -9.70 9.06
C ALA A 15 19.67 -9.69 10.10
N ALA A 16 19.37 -8.54 10.71
CA ALA A 16 18.31 -8.39 11.69
C ALA A 16 16.92 -8.72 11.10
N PHE A 17 16.57 -8.15 9.94
CA PHE A 17 15.33 -8.49 9.26
C PHE A 17 15.29 -9.96 8.82
N SER A 18 16.42 -10.49 8.34
CA SER A 18 16.49 -11.90 7.96
C SER A 18 16.19 -12.84 9.12
N ALA A 19 16.77 -12.56 10.29
CA ALA A 19 16.54 -13.33 11.51
C ALA A 19 15.09 -13.21 12.00
N LEU A 20 14.55 -11.98 12.02
CA LEU A 20 13.18 -11.71 12.45
C LEU A 20 12.13 -12.45 11.59
N ILE A 21 12.28 -12.38 10.26
CA ILE A 21 11.37 -13.02 9.31
C ILE A 21 11.52 -14.54 9.38
N SER A 22 12.75 -15.06 9.43
CA SER A 22 13.00 -16.50 9.49
C SER A 22 12.57 -17.15 10.80
N ALA A 23 12.39 -16.36 11.87
CA ALA A 23 11.84 -16.84 13.12
C ALA A 23 10.33 -17.12 13.05
N GLN A 24 9.63 -16.65 12.00
CA GLN A 24 8.20 -16.88 11.84
C GLN A 24 7.94 -18.26 11.21
N PRO A 25 7.01 -19.06 11.74
CA PRO A 25 6.71 -20.39 11.20
C PRO A 25 6.07 -20.34 9.81
N ASP A 26 5.46 -19.22 9.43
CA ASP A 26 4.76 -19.03 8.17
C ASP A 26 5.60 -18.35 7.08
N MET A 27 6.85 -17.95 7.36
CA MET A 27 7.72 -17.22 6.44
C MET A 27 9.10 -17.85 6.29
N THR A 28 9.78 -17.55 5.19
CA THR A 28 11.17 -17.92 4.99
C THR A 28 11.87 -16.88 4.12
N VAL A 29 13.13 -16.57 4.44
CA VAL A 29 13.94 -15.66 3.63
C VAL A 29 14.64 -16.47 2.54
N VAL A 30 14.22 -16.27 1.29
CA VAL A 30 14.76 -17.01 0.14
C VAL A 30 16.04 -16.39 -0.41
N TYR A 31 16.22 -15.09 -0.21
CA TYR A 31 17.43 -14.36 -0.60
C TYR A 31 17.57 -13.05 0.18
N ALA A 32 18.82 -12.67 0.48
CA ALA A 32 19.17 -11.43 1.16
C ALA A 32 20.16 -10.63 0.29
N ALA A 33 19.61 -9.77 -0.55
CA ALA A 33 20.30 -8.93 -1.52
C ALA A 33 20.97 -7.71 -0.88
N ARG A 34 22.07 -7.26 -1.49
CA ARG A 34 22.79 -6.04 -1.10
C ARG A 34 22.40 -4.80 -1.91
N ASN A 35 21.63 -4.99 -2.98
CA ASN A 35 21.19 -3.96 -3.91
C ASN A 35 19.99 -4.45 -4.73
N GLY A 36 19.35 -3.52 -5.46
CA GLY A 36 18.20 -3.81 -6.30
C GLY A 36 18.48 -4.79 -7.45
N LEU A 37 19.70 -4.80 -8.00
CA LEU A 37 20.05 -5.65 -9.15
C LEU A 37 20.10 -7.14 -8.75
N GLU A 38 20.66 -7.42 -7.57
CA GLU A 38 20.60 -8.76 -6.99
C GLU A 38 19.17 -9.16 -6.65
N ALA A 39 18.35 -8.22 -6.15
CA ALA A 39 16.97 -8.46 -5.74
C ALA A 39 16.10 -8.94 -6.91
N ILE A 40 16.16 -8.26 -8.06
CA ILE A 40 15.31 -8.58 -9.24
C ILE A 40 15.64 -9.92 -9.88
N SER A 41 16.80 -10.50 -9.56
CA SER A 41 17.26 -11.77 -10.14
C SER A 41 16.73 -13.00 -9.40
N HIS A 42 16.05 -12.83 -8.26
CA HIS A 42 15.63 -13.92 -7.39
C HIS A 42 14.10 -13.94 -7.19
N PRO A 43 13.43 -15.08 -7.44
CA PRO A 43 11.98 -15.17 -7.28
C PRO A 43 11.56 -15.27 -5.80
N ALA A 44 10.51 -14.53 -5.44
CA ALA A 44 9.91 -14.51 -4.12
C ALA A 44 8.40 -14.23 -4.21
N ASP A 45 7.68 -14.40 -3.10
CA ASP A 45 6.26 -14.04 -3.00
C ASP A 45 6.10 -12.56 -2.60
N VAL A 46 7.03 -12.04 -1.79
CA VAL A 46 7.10 -10.63 -1.38
C VAL A 46 8.57 -10.20 -1.32
N ALA A 47 8.89 -9.02 -1.85
CA ALA A 47 10.18 -8.38 -1.66
C ALA A 47 10.09 -7.26 -0.61
N VAL A 48 11.03 -7.23 0.33
CA VAL A 48 11.21 -6.14 1.29
C VAL A 48 12.44 -5.35 0.86
N LEU A 49 12.25 -4.11 0.43
CA LEU A 49 13.29 -3.31 -0.21
C LEU A 49 13.60 -2.05 0.60
N ASP A 50 14.86 -1.82 0.91
CA ASP A 50 15.32 -0.48 1.22
C ASP A 50 15.25 0.40 -0.03
N ILE A 51 14.87 1.67 0.14
CA ILE A 51 14.86 2.63 -0.97
C ILE A 51 16.30 2.93 -1.43
N ARG A 52 17.20 3.22 -0.50
CA ARG A 52 18.54 3.73 -0.85
C ARG A 52 19.56 2.60 -0.82
N MET A 53 19.84 2.04 -2.00
CA MET A 53 20.85 1.00 -2.18
C MET A 53 21.84 1.37 -3.30
N PRO A 54 23.09 0.91 -3.27
CA PRO A 54 24.04 1.12 -4.37
C PRO A 54 23.63 0.31 -5.62
N ILE A 55 24.19 0.66 -6.79
CA ILE A 55 24.01 -0.01 -8.09
C ILE A 55 22.59 0.14 -8.67
N MET A 56 21.57 -0.27 -7.93
CA MET A 56 20.16 -0.13 -8.27
C MET A 56 19.41 0.11 -6.97
N ASP A 57 18.68 1.22 -6.92
CA ASP A 57 17.89 1.60 -5.76
C ASP A 57 16.60 0.76 -5.65
N GLY A 58 15.91 0.85 -4.51
CA GLY A 58 14.69 0.08 -4.27
C GLY A 58 13.53 0.47 -5.17
N ILE A 59 13.47 1.73 -5.63
CA ILE A 59 12.39 2.23 -6.49
C ILE A 59 12.55 1.66 -7.90
N GLU A 60 13.77 1.69 -8.43
CA GLU A 60 14.10 1.08 -9.71
C GLU A 60 13.92 -0.45 -9.66
N ALA A 61 14.29 -1.09 -8.55
CA ALA A 61 14.06 -2.51 -8.34
C ALA A 61 12.56 -2.85 -8.32
N ALA A 62 11.74 -2.07 -7.61
CA ALA A 62 10.28 -2.26 -7.54
C ALA A 62 9.63 -2.28 -8.93
N ARG A 63 10.07 -1.42 -9.86
CA ARG A 63 9.57 -1.41 -11.25
C ARG A 63 9.87 -2.70 -12.03
N LYS A 64 10.92 -3.42 -11.64
CA LYS A 64 11.47 -4.57 -12.37
C LYS A 64 11.12 -5.91 -11.72
N LEU A 65 10.65 -5.90 -10.47
CA LEU A 65 10.27 -7.12 -9.75
C LEU A 65 9.01 -7.76 -10.34
N GLN A 66 8.96 -9.10 -10.28
CA GLN A 66 7.78 -9.88 -10.65
C GLN A 66 6.89 -10.24 -9.45
N CYS A 67 7.25 -9.77 -8.26
CA CYS A 67 6.51 -9.98 -7.02
C CYS A 67 6.22 -8.61 -6.37
N PRO A 68 5.20 -8.53 -5.49
CA PRO A 68 4.89 -7.29 -4.81
C PRO A 68 6.01 -6.85 -3.87
N ALA A 69 6.19 -5.53 -3.76
CA ALA A 69 7.26 -4.90 -2.99
C ALA A 69 6.71 -4.13 -1.76
N LEU A 70 7.31 -4.39 -0.61
CA LEU A 70 7.22 -3.59 0.61
C LEU A 70 8.46 -2.70 0.71
N MET A 71 8.26 -1.40 0.66
CA MET A 71 9.33 -0.42 0.76
C MET A 71 9.62 -0.09 2.22
N LEU A 72 10.89 -0.10 2.59
CA LEU A 72 11.43 0.35 3.86
C LEU A 72 12.20 1.65 3.66
N THR A 73 11.97 2.61 4.53
CA THR A 73 12.77 3.85 4.54
C THR A 73 12.99 4.37 5.94
N THR A 74 14.14 4.97 6.18
CA THR A 74 14.39 5.79 7.39
C THR A 74 13.86 7.20 7.24
N PHE A 75 13.65 7.68 6.01
CA PHE A 75 13.33 9.07 5.71
C PHE A 75 11.90 9.20 5.21
N ARG A 76 11.16 10.14 5.81
CA ARG A 76 9.79 10.54 5.41
C ARG A 76 9.81 11.51 4.24
N GLU A 77 10.73 11.31 3.31
CA GLU A 77 10.90 12.20 2.16
C GLU A 77 9.76 11.93 1.18
N GLU A 78 8.88 12.92 1.03
CA GLU A 78 7.64 12.81 0.25
C GLU A 78 7.90 12.38 -1.19
N SER A 79 8.90 12.96 -1.85
CA SER A 79 9.26 12.61 -3.23
C SER A 79 9.62 11.13 -3.40
N LEU A 80 10.31 10.51 -2.43
CA LEU A 80 10.68 9.09 -2.48
C LEU A 80 9.48 8.18 -2.24
N ILE A 81 8.58 8.56 -1.34
CA ILE A 81 7.33 7.82 -1.09
C ILE A 81 6.51 7.76 -2.39
N LEU A 82 6.35 8.90 -3.05
CA LEU A 82 5.57 9.01 -4.27
C LEU A 82 6.20 8.25 -5.44
N ALA A 83 7.51 8.42 -5.64
CA ALA A 83 8.23 7.69 -6.68
C ALA A 83 8.16 6.16 -6.47
N ALA A 84 8.13 5.69 -5.22
CA ALA A 84 7.96 4.27 -4.91
C ALA A 84 6.54 3.76 -5.20
N LEU A 85 5.51 4.56 -4.91
CA LEU A 85 4.12 4.22 -5.25
C LEU A 85 3.91 4.20 -6.77
N GLU A 86 4.45 5.17 -7.49
CA GLU A 86 4.45 5.20 -8.97
C GLU A 86 5.22 4.02 -9.57
N ALA A 87 6.26 3.55 -8.89
CA ALA A 87 6.98 2.35 -9.26
C ALA A 87 6.20 1.04 -9.02
N GLY A 88 5.01 1.13 -8.41
CA GLY A 88 4.12 -0.01 -8.20
C GLY A 88 4.32 -0.73 -6.86
N ALA A 89 4.97 -0.11 -5.88
CA ALA A 89 5.09 -0.69 -4.54
C ALA A 89 3.71 -0.92 -3.89
N GLN A 90 3.48 -2.12 -3.36
CA GLN A 90 2.23 -2.51 -2.71
C GLN A 90 2.22 -2.21 -1.22
N GLY A 91 3.37 -1.90 -0.62
CA GLY A 91 3.37 -1.34 0.71
C GLY A 91 4.57 -0.49 1.05
N PHE A 92 4.40 0.24 2.15
CA PHE A 92 5.38 1.20 2.63
C PHE A 92 5.40 1.22 4.15
N LEU A 93 6.59 1.09 4.72
CA LEU A 93 6.84 1.05 6.16
C LEU A 93 8.12 1.83 6.49
N LEU A 94 8.17 2.43 7.68
CA LEU A 94 9.41 3.03 8.16
C LEU A 94 10.33 1.98 8.77
N LYS A 95 11.66 2.17 8.67
CA LYS A 95 12.63 1.26 9.29
C LYS A 95 12.58 1.27 10.83
N ASP A 96 12.00 2.30 11.45
CA ASP A 96 11.78 2.40 12.89
C ASP A 96 10.42 1.84 13.35
N SER A 97 9.57 1.39 12.41
CA SER A 97 8.33 0.69 12.72
C SER A 97 8.62 -0.60 13.50
N SER A 98 7.70 -0.98 14.38
CA SER A 98 7.85 -2.17 15.21
C SER A 98 7.98 -3.45 14.37
N PRO A 99 8.72 -4.46 14.86
CA PRO A 99 8.87 -5.76 14.19
C PRO A 99 7.53 -6.41 13.80
N GLU A 100 6.51 -6.27 14.63
CA GLU A 100 5.18 -6.84 14.41
C GLU A 100 4.50 -6.20 13.20
N MET A 101 4.67 -4.89 12.98
CA MET A 101 4.13 -4.19 11.82
C MET A 101 4.80 -4.63 10.52
N LEU A 102 6.12 -4.88 10.54
CA LEU A 102 6.83 -5.44 9.38
C LEU A 102 6.27 -6.82 9.01
N LEU A 103 6.12 -7.69 10.01
CA LEU A 103 5.62 -9.04 9.79
C LEU A 103 4.15 -9.04 9.31
N ASP A 104 3.30 -8.19 9.89
CA ASP A 104 1.91 -8.02 9.42
C ASP A 104 1.86 -7.49 7.97
N ALA A 105 2.67 -6.49 7.65
CA ALA A 105 2.76 -5.93 6.30
C ALA A 105 3.13 -7.00 5.26
N ILE A 106 4.14 -7.84 5.55
CA ILE A 106 4.53 -8.95 4.67
C ILE A 106 3.36 -9.92 4.46
N ARG A 107 2.64 -10.31 5.53
CA ARG A 107 1.50 -11.24 5.43
C ARG A 107 0.38 -10.69 4.57
N ARG A 108 0.08 -9.40 4.71
CA ARG A 108 -0.99 -8.73 3.96
C ARG A 108 -0.64 -8.59 2.49
N ILE A 109 0.59 -8.17 2.19
CA ILE A 109 1.06 -8.06 0.81
C ILE A 109 1.10 -9.43 0.12
N ALA A 110 1.51 -10.48 0.83
CA ALA A 110 1.45 -11.84 0.32
C ALA A 110 0.02 -12.33 -0.01
N ARG A 111 -1.01 -11.72 0.60
CA ARG A 111 -2.44 -11.98 0.32
C ARG A 111 -3.01 -11.06 -0.76
N GLY A 112 -2.19 -10.18 -1.35
CA GLY A 112 -2.62 -9.20 -2.34
C GLY A 112 -3.22 -7.92 -1.75
N GLU A 113 -3.09 -7.71 -0.43
CA GLU A 113 -3.50 -6.46 0.21
C GLU A 113 -2.37 -5.41 0.16
N SER A 114 -2.73 -4.13 0.08
CA SER A 114 -1.75 -3.05 0.28
C SER A 114 -1.53 -2.74 1.75
N TYR A 115 -0.32 -2.29 2.11
CA TYR A 115 0.02 -1.88 3.47
C TYR A 115 0.65 -0.50 3.48
N LEU A 116 0.08 0.45 4.22
CA LEU A 116 0.65 1.78 4.37
C LEU A 116 0.78 2.13 5.84
N ASP A 117 1.98 2.55 6.25
CA ASP A 117 2.19 3.07 7.60
C ASP A 117 1.27 4.29 7.85
N PRO A 118 0.57 4.36 9.00
CA PRO A 118 -0.32 5.48 9.33
C PRO A 118 0.36 6.83 9.23
N THR A 119 1.66 6.89 9.51
CA THR A 119 2.42 8.13 9.52
C THR A 119 2.78 8.65 8.12
N ILE A 120 2.65 7.80 7.10
CA ILE A 120 2.92 8.11 5.69
C ILE A 120 1.61 8.34 4.92
N THR A 121 0.51 7.83 5.46
CA THR A 121 -0.84 7.99 4.91
C THR A 121 -1.19 9.45 4.62
N ALA A 122 -0.85 10.38 5.53
CA ALA A 122 -1.12 11.80 5.33
C ALA A 122 -0.35 12.41 4.14
N THR A 123 0.89 11.97 3.89
CA THR A 123 1.72 12.42 2.77
C THR A 123 1.18 11.93 1.44
N VAL A 124 0.77 10.66 1.39
CA VAL A 124 0.14 10.08 0.19
C VAL A 124 -1.17 10.80 -0.12
N LEU A 125 -2.01 11.06 0.88
CA LEU A 125 -3.27 11.78 0.71
C LEU A 125 -3.05 13.21 0.18
N LYS A 126 -2.05 13.93 0.69
CA LYS A 126 -1.72 15.29 0.22
C LYS A 126 -1.30 15.34 -1.25
N HIS A 127 -0.57 14.33 -1.72
CA HIS A 127 -0.11 14.33 -3.11
C HIS A 127 -1.20 13.96 -4.11
N VAL A 128 -2.16 13.10 -3.73
CA VAL A 128 -3.29 12.79 -4.60
C VAL A 128 -4.12 14.05 -4.92
N HIS A 129 -4.13 15.06 -4.04
CA HIS A 129 -4.74 16.37 -4.31
C HIS A 129 -3.99 17.25 -5.33
N SER A 130 -2.80 16.85 -5.82
CA SER A 130 -1.94 17.72 -6.67
C SER A 130 -1.84 17.31 -8.15
N SER A 131 -2.37 16.14 -8.53
CA SER A 131 -2.31 15.61 -9.91
C SER A 131 -3.63 15.87 -10.65
N GLN A 132 -3.73 17.02 -11.31
CA GLN A 132 -4.92 17.49 -12.01
C GLN A 132 -5.31 16.59 -13.20
N THR A 133 -6.55 16.10 -13.22
CA THR A 133 -7.40 16.05 -14.43
C THR A 133 -8.88 16.05 -14.01
N SER A 134 -9.57 17.17 -14.20
CA SER A 134 -11.02 17.26 -13.98
C SER A 134 -11.76 16.50 -15.09
N VAL A 135 -12.24 15.30 -14.77
CA VAL A 135 -13.21 14.57 -15.61
C VAL A 135 -14.52 14.49 -14.84
N SER A 136 -15.59 15.02 -15.44
CA SER A 136 -16.94 14.96 -14.89
C SER A 136 -17.34 13.52 -14.53
N THR A 137 -17.88 13.35 -13.34
CA THR A 137 -18.21 12.06 -12.75
C THR A 137 -19.32 11.30 -13.49
N PRO A 138 -19.23 9.97 -13.62
CA PRO A 138 -20.31 9.16 -14.17
C PRO A 138 -21.44 8.96 -13.15
N GLY A 139 -22.60 9.60 -13.37
CA GLY A 139 -23.93 9.14 -12.91
C GLY A 139 -24.12 8.79 -11.42
N MET A 140 -23.35 9.38 -10.50
CA MET A 140 -23.49 9.19 -9.06
C MET A 140 -24.64 10.01 -8.50
N THR A 141 -25.43 9.41 -7.61
CA THR A 141 -26.48 10.10 -6.86
C THR A 141 -25.89 10.87 -5.68
N GLU A 142 -26.57 11.91 -5.21
CA GLU A 142 -26.14 12.72 -4.05
C GLU A 142 -25.83 11.85 -2.82
N ARG A 143 -26.65 10.82 -2.60
CA ARG A 143 -26.45 9.86 -1.51
C ARG A 143 -25.22 8.97 -1.68
N GLU A 144 -24.89 8.59 -2.91
CA GLU A 144 -23.68 7.84 -3.23
C GLU A 144 -22.43 8.71 -3.05
N SER A 145 -22.49 9.99 -3.41
CA SER A 145 -21.40 10.94 -3.17
C SER A 145 -21.16 11.16 -1.68
N GLU A 146 -22.21 11.36 -0.88
CA GLU A 146 -22.10 11.52 0.57
C GLU A 146 -21.50 10.27 1.25
N ILE A 147 -21.93 9.08 0.82
CA ILE A 147 -21.36 7.81 1.27
C ILE A 147 -19.89 7.70 0.85
N LEU A 148 -19.55 8.10 -0.38
CA LEU A 148 -18.17 8.11 -0.88
C LEU A 148 -17.27 9.02 -0.02
N THR A 149 -17.72 10.23 0.32
CA THR A 149 -16.98 11.14 1.20
C THR A 149 -16.70 10.51 2.56
N LEU A 150 -17.71 9.89 3.19
CA LEU A 150 -17.53 9.21 4.48
C LEU A 150 -16.63 7.97 4.36
N ILE A 151 -16.65 7.29 3.20
CA ILE A 151 -15.74 6.19 2.90
C ILE A 151 -14.29 6.68 2.87
N CYS A 152 -14.06 7.82 2.21
CA CYS A 152 -12.75 8.45 2.08
C CYS A 152 -12.23 9.03 3.40
N GLN A 153 -13.11 9.41 4.32
CA GLN A 153 -12.76 9.76 5.71
C GLN A 153 -12.43 8.52 6.58
N GLY A 154 -12.50 7.31 6.02
CA GLY A 154 -12.14 6.07 6.70
C GLY A 154 -13.22 5.49 7.62
N LEU A 155 -14.48 5.93 7.51
CA LEU A 155 -15.55 5.43 8.38
C LEU A 155 -15.96 4.00 7.99
N SER A 156 -16.10 3.10 8.98
CA SER A 156 -16.65 1.76 8.74
C SER A 156 -18.11 1.82 8.30
N ASN A 157 -18.63 0.76 7.65
CA ASN A 157 -20.04 0.72 7.23
C ASN A 157 -21.01 0.98 8.39
N ARG A 158 -20.67 0.52 9.59
CA ARG A 158 -21.44 0.79 10.81
C ARG A 158 -21.38 2.27 11.19
N ARG A 159 -20.20 2.89 11.18
CA ARG A 159 -20.07 4.33 11.47
C ARG A 159 -20.73 5.21 10.40
N ILE A 160 -20.68 4.81 9.13
CA ILE A 160 -21.42 5.47 8.05
C ILE A 160 -22.93 5.35 8.29
N ALA A 161 -23.40 4.14 8.62
CA ALA A 161 -24.79 3.88 8.95
C ALA A 161 -25.28 4.73 10.14
N ASP A 162 -24.47 4.82 11.20
CA ASP A 162 -24.73 5.64 12.38
C ASP A 162 -24.76 7.14 12.03
N HIS A 163 -23.78 7.62 11.24
CA HIS A 163 -23.67 9.01 10.81
C HIS A 163 -24.86 9.43 9.94
N LEU A 164 -25.27 8.54 9.03
CA LEU A 164 -26.30 8.78 8.03
C LEU A 164 -27.70 8.32 8.48
N LYS A 165 -27.82 7.77 9.69
CA LYS A 165 -29.04 7.21 10.31
C LYS A 165 -29.78 6.22 9.39
N ILE A 166 -29.04 5.29 8.79
CA ILE A 166 -29.58 4.22 7.92
C ILE A 166 -29.08 2.84 8.38
N ALA A 167 -29.66 1.77 7.83
CA ALA A 167 -29.18 0.42 8.09
C ALA A 167 -27.81 0.15 7.43
N GLU A 168 -26.95 -0.64 8.09
CA GLU A 168 -25.65 -1.05 7.55
C GLU A 168 -25.78 -1.82 6.21
N THR A 169 -26.87 -2.58 6.05
CA THR A 169 -27.21 -3.27 4.79
C THR A 169 -27.45 -2.30 3.64
N THR A 170 -28.04 -1.13 3.91
CA THR A 170 -28.25 -0.06 2.92
C THR A 170 -26.92 0.57 2.50
N VAL A 171 -25.99 0.79 3.44
CA VAL A 171 -24.63 1.26 3.14
C VAL A 171 -23.89 0.27 2.23
N LYS A 172 -23.99 -1.04 2.51
CA LYS A 172 -23.39 -2.10 1.66
C LYS A 172 -23.93 -2.06 0.23
N THR A 173 -25.23 -1.84 0.06
CA THR A 173 -25.86 -1.70 -1.26
C THR A 173 -25.33 -0.49 -2.02
N HIS A 174 -25.20 0.67 -1.37
CA HIS A 174 -24.63 1.86 -1.99
C HIS A 174 -23.16 1.67 -2.37
N ILE A 175 -22.35 1.04 -1.51
CA ILE A 175 -20.94 0.70 -1.83
C ILE A 175 -20.88 -0.21 -3.06
N LYS A 176 -21.72 -1.24 -3.13
CA LYS A 176 -21.75 -2.14 -4.30
C LYS A 176 -22.10 -1.39 -5.60
N ASN A 177 -23.03 -0.44 -5.53
CA ASN A 177 -23.38 0.40 -6.68
C ASN A 177 -22.25 1.36 -7.06
N LEU A 178 -21.57 1.96 -6.08
CA LEU A 178 -20.39 2.79 -6.27
C LEU A 178 -19.30 2.01 -7.03
N LEU A 179 -18.91 0.84 -6.52
CA LEU A 179 -17.91 -0.03 -7.15
C LEU A 179 -18.25 -0.34 -8.62
N ARG A 180 -19.51 -0.69 -8.90
CA ARG A 180 -19.99 -0.96 -10.26
C ARG A 180 -19.94 0.29 -11.16
N LYS A 181 -20.30 1.47 -10.64
CA LYS A 181 -20.34 2.72 -11.41
C LYS A 181 -18.94 3.27 -11.70
N THR A 182 -18.00 3.03 -10.81
CA THR A 182 -16.61 3.50 -10.94
C THR A 182 -15.69 2.47 -11.58
N ASP A 183 -16.21 1.29 -11.93
CA ASP A 183 -15.44 0.13 -12.41
C ASP A 183 -14.26 -0.22 -11.49
N THR A 184 -14.52 -0.21 -10.18
CA THR A 184 -13.52 -0.55 -9.15
C THR A 184 -13.84 -1.88 -8.50
N SER A 185 -12.80 -2.66 -8.21
CA SER A 185 -12.94 -4.01 -7.65
C SER A 185 -13.29 -4.02 -6.17
N ASP A 186 -12.91 -2.97 -5.44
CA ASP A 186 -13.01 -2.93 -3.99
C ASP A 186 -12.98 -1.49 -3.45
N ARG A 187 -13.27 -1.38 -2.15
CA ARG A 187 -13.39 -0.11 -1.43
C ARG A 187 -12.10 0.73 -1.46
N VAL A 188 -10.92 0.11 -1.54
CA VAL A 188 -9.65 0.84 -1.59
C VAL A 188 -9.48 1.45 -2.97
N ASN A 189 -9.72 0.66 -4.01
CA ASN A 189 -9.74 1.14 -5.39
C ASN A 189 -10.81 2.23 -5.60
N LEU A 190 -11.94 2.16 -4.89
CA LEU A 190 -12.95 3.22 -4.89
C LEU A 190 -12.47 4.53 -4.24
N VAL A 191 -11.70 4.46 -3.15
CA VAL A 191 -11.10 5.65 -2.53
C VAL A 191 -10.03 6.25 -3.44
N ILE A 192 -9.17 5.41 -4.02
CA ILE A 192 -8.15 5.84 -5.00
C ILE A 192 -8.84 6.48 -6.21
N TRP A 193 -9.93 5.89 -6.69
CA TRP A 193 -10.72 6.44 -7.78
C TRP A 193 -11.34 7.79 -7.42
N ALA A 194 -11.95 7.92 -6.24
CA ALA A 194 -12.56 9.18 -5.79
C ALA A 194 -11.54 10.30 -5.65
N ALA A 195 -10.36 9.94 -5.16
CA ALA A 195 -9.24 10.85 -5.01
C ALA A 195 -8.63 11.26 -6.36
N ARG A 196 -8.67 10.39 -7.38
CA ARG A 196 -8.31 10.71 -8.78
C ARG A 196 -9.32 11.61 -9.51
N HIS A 197 -10.53 11.80 -8.96
CA HIS A 197 -11.63 12.53 -9.61
C HIS A 197 -12.12 13.75 -8.80
N ASP A 198 -11.35 14.24 -7.82
CA ASP A 198 -11.68 15.42 -7.00
C ASP A 198 -13.05 15.35 -6.28
N LEU A 199 -13.45 14.18 -5.79
CA LEU A 199 -14.71 14.01 -5.04
C LEU A 199 -14.55 14.10 -3.52
N ILE A 200 -13.36 14.53 -3.07
CA ILE A 200 -12.94 14.60 -1.68
C ILE A 200 -11.88 15.67 -1.52
#